data_AF-A0A0U3EB14-F1
#
_entry.id   AF-A0A0U3EB14-F1
#
_cell.length_a   1.000
_cell.length_b   1.000
_cell.length_c   1.000
_cell.angle_alpha   90.00
_cell.angle_beta   90.00
_cell.angle_gamma   90.00
#
_symmetry.space_group_name_H-M   'P 1'
#
loop_
_entity.id
_entity.type
_entity.pdbx_description
1 polymer ?
#
loop_
_entity_poly.entity_id
_entity_poly.type
_entity_poly.pdbx_seq_one_letter_code
_entity_poly.pdbx_strand_id
1 'polypeptide(L)'
;MKKQRRKCMFCGRYFFEGQGIEITIGGEKFYFHSKKCALEFLKRLLEVLPPEVVLPAAQNLKRELEEAIEMKEKASTKKFGVK
;
A
#
# COMPACT_ATOMS: atom_id res chain seq x y z
N MET A 1 0.46 19.01 -23.36
CA MET A 1 1.42 17.93 -23.07
C MET A 1 0.78 16.58 -23.35
N LYS A 2 1.41 15.69 -24.13
CA LYS A 2 0.94 14.30 -24.28
C LYS A 2 1.22 13.58 -22.95
N LYS A 3 0.17 13.04 -22.29
CA LYS A 3 0.35 12.21 -21.10
C LYS A 3 1.19 11.00 -21.48
N GLN A 4 2.32 10.77 -20.82
CA GLN A 4 3.10 9.57 -21.10
C GLN A 4 2.28 8.33 -20.72
N ARG A 5 2.48 7.24 -21.46
CA ARG A 5 1.83 5.96 -21.18
C ARG A 5 2.84 5.06 -20.50
N ARG A 6 2.46 4.49 -19.35
CA ARG A 6 3.24 3.48 -18.64
C ARG A 6 2.62 2.11 -18.87
N LYS A 7 3.45 1.07 -18.83
CA LYS A 7 3.02 -0.33 -18.90
C LYS A 7 2.92 -0.88 -17.48
N CYS A 8 1.81 -1.51 -17.14
CA CYS A 8 1.64 -2.20 -15.86
C CYS A 8 2.63 -3.34 -15.78
N MET A 9 3.46 -3.37 -14.73
CA MET A 9 4.46 -4.42 -14.55
C MET A 9 3.83 -5.79 -14.32
N PHE A 10 2.66 -5.83 -13.67
CA PHE A 10 1.99 -7.09 -13.33
C PHE A 10 1.21 -7.72 -14.49
N CYS A 11 0.46 -6.93 -15.27
CA CYS A 11 -0.45 -7.47 -16.30
C CYS A 11 -0.17 -6.97 -17.72
N GLY A 12 0.83 -6.11 -17.91
CA GLY A 12 1.20 -5.57 -19.21
C GLY A 12 0.27 -4.52 -19.82
N ARG A 13 -0.88 -4.19 -19.19
CA ARG A 13 -1.79 -3.15 -19.66
C ARG A 13 -1.15 -1.77 -19.65
N TYR A 14 -1.33 -0.99 -20.72
CA TYR A 14 -0.92 0.43 -20.76
C TYR A 14 -1.93 1.35 -20.07
N PHE A 15 -1.44 2.38 -19.39
CA PHE A 15 -2.24 3.40 -18.70
C PHE A 15 -1.52 4.76 -18.73
N PHE A 16 -2.23 5.86 -18.51
CA PHE A 16 -1.62 7.19 -18.53
C PHE A 16 -0.95 7.52 -17.18
N GLU A 17 0.11 8.32 -17.23
CA GLU A 17 0.70 8.90 -16.02
C GLU A 17 -0.33 9.67 -15.19
N GLY A 18 -0.23 9.53 -13.85
CA GLY A 18 -1.21 10.03 -12.90
C GLY A 18 -2.41 9.09 -12.69
N GLN A 19 -2.51 8.00 -13.47
CA GLN A 19 -3.44 6.90 -13.20
C GLN A 19 -2.65 5.72 -12.61
N GLY A 20 -3.32 4.87 -11.82
CA GLY A 20 -2.71 3.67 -11.26
C GLY A 20 -1.98 3.91 -9.93
N ILE A 21 -0.96 3.08 -9.66
CA ILE A 21 -0.18 3.06 -8.42
C ILE A 21 1.30 2.98 -8.77
N GLU A 22 2.10 3.79 -8.08
CA GLU A 22 3.56 3.75 -8.10
C GLU A 22 4.03 3.32 -6.69
N ILE A 23 4.83 2.26 -6.62
CA ILE A 23 5.50 1.82 -5.39
C ILE A 23 7.00 1.97 -5.62
N THR A 24 7.74 2.52 -4.65
CA THR A 24 9.20 2.62 -4.71
C THR A 24 9.82 1.74 -3.63
N ILE A 25 10.74 0.85 -4.00
CA ILE A 25 11.48 -0.03 -3.07
C ILE A 25 12.96 0.13 -3.36
N GLY A 26 13.75 0.62 -2.40
CA GLY A 26 15.20 0.80 -2.60
C GLY A 26 15.60 1.71 -3.76
N GLY A 27 14.73 2.65 -4.16
CA GLY A 27 14.94 3.53 -5.32
C GLY A 27 14.38 2.98 -6.65
N GLU A 28 14.02 1.70 -6.70
CA GLU A 28 13.41 1.08 -7.87
C GLU A 28 11.90 1.36 -7.90
N LYS A 29 11.36 1.68 -9.08
CA LYS A 29 9.96 2.11 -9.25
C LYS A 29 9.10 1.02 -9.91
N PHE A 30 8.02 0.67 -9.24
CA PHE A 30 7.06 -0.34 -9.67
C PHE A 30 5.72 0.30 -10.03
N TYR A 31 5.25 0.06 -11.26
CA TYR A 31 4.06 0.71 -11.82
C TYR A 31 2.92 -0.27 -12.06
N PHE A 32 1.73 0.05 -11.54
CA PHE A 32 0.53 -0.79 -11.63
C PHE A 32 -0.66 0.01 -12.16
N HIS A 33 -1.42 -0.56 -13.09
CA HIS A 33 -2.61 0.13 -13.61
C HIS A 33 -3.78 0.17 -12.61
N SER A 34 -3.76 -0.65 -11.55
CA SER A 34 -4.84 -0.76 -10.56
C SER A 34 -4.36 -1.25 -9.19
N LYS A 35 -5.19 -1.01 -8.15
CA LYS A 35 -5.01 -1.56 -6.79
C LYS A 35 -4.85 -3.07 -6.77
N LYS A 36 -5.64 -3.77 -7.58
CA LYS A 36 -5.57 -5.23 -7.69
C LYS A 36 -4.18 -5.69 -8.16
N CYS A 37 -3.63 -5.06 -9.20
CA CYS A 37 -2.31 -5.43 -9.69
C CYS A 37 -1.18 -5.15 -8.69
N ALA A 38 -1.25 -4.03 -7.97
CA ALA A 38 -0.27 -3.73 -6.91
C ALA A 38 -0.37 -4.74 -5.76
N LEU A 39 -1.60 -5.07 -5.31
CA LEU A 39 -1.81 -6.00 -4.21
C LEU A 39 -1.33 -7.42 -4.55
N GLU A 40 -1.65 -7.93 -5.75
CA GLU A 40 -1.21 -9.26 -6.17
C GLU A 40 0.32 -9.34 -6.34
N PHE A 41 0.96 -8.26 -6.79
CA PHE A 41 2.42 -8.17 -6.79
C PHE A 41 2.99 -8.22 -5.36
N LEU A 42 2.45 -7.43 -4.43
CA LEU A 42 2.94 -7.38 -3.05
C LEU A 42 2.76 -8.72 -2.33
N LYS A 43 1.63 -9.43 -2.54
CA LYS A 43 1.42 -10.78 -1.99
C LYS A 43 2.52 -11.74 -2.45
N ARG A 44 2.77 -11.81 -3.76
CA ARG A 44 3.82 -12.65 -4.32
C ARG A 44 5.21 -12.26 -3.82
N LEU A 45 5.46 -10.97 -3.62
CA LEU A 45 6.70 -10.48 -3.03
C LEU A 45 6.85 -10.98 -1.58
N LEU A 46 5.79 -10.92 -0.77
CA LEU A 46 5.82 -11.41 0.61
C LEU A 46 5.96 -12.93 0.70
N GLU A 47 5.45 -13.68 -0.28
CA GLU A 47 5.58 -15.14 -0.36
C GLU A 47 7.02 -15.60 -0.64
N VAL A 48 7.84 -14.78 -1.30
CA VAL A 48 9.24 -15.12 -1.64
C VAL A 48 10.26 -14.59 -0.62
N LEU A 49 9.85 -13.66 0.25
CA LEU A 49 10.75 -13.08 1.25
C LEU A 49 10.86 -14.01 2.49
N PRO A 50 12.04 -14.09 3.13
CA PRO A 50 12.20 -14.90 4.33
C PRO A 50 11.26 -14.46 5.48
N PRO A 51 10.49 -15.36 6.10
CA PRO A 51 9.56 -15.02 7.18
C PRO A 51 10.20 -14.28 8.35
N GLU A 52 11.44 -14.61 8.70
CA GLU A 52 12.22 -13.98 9.76
C GLU A 52 12.51 -12.49 9.51
N VAL A 53 12.50 -12.05 8.25
CA VAL A 53 12.65 -10.64 7.87
C VAL A 53 11.29 -9.94 7.85
N VAL A 54 10.26 -10.60 7.32
CA VAL A 54 8.95 -9.99 7.07
C VAL A 54 8.10 -9.91 8.33
N LEU A 55 8.09 -10.96 9.16
CA LEU A 55 7.18 -11.09 10.29
C LEU A 55 7.36 -9.97 11.35
N PRO A 56 8.59 -9.60 11.78
CA PRO A 56 8.76 -8.52 12.75
C PRO A 56 8.24 -7.17 12.22
N ALA A 57 8.52 -6.87 10.95
CA ALA A 57 8.03 -5.65 10.31
C ALA A 57 6.50 -5.63 10.21
N ALA A 58 5.89 -6.76 9.83
CA ALA A 58 4.43 -6.90 9.75
C ALA A 58 3.75 -6.76 11.13
N GLN A 59 4.33 -7.33 12.19
CA GLN A 59 3.81 -7.20 13.55
C GLN A 59 3.90 -5.75 14.06
N ASN A 60 5.00 -5.07 13.81
CA ASN A 60 5.14 -3.65 14.17
C ASN A 60 4.10 -2.79 13.44
N LEU A 61 3.96 -2.97 12.12
CA LEU A 61 2.96 -2.25 11.33
C LEU A 61 1.54 -2.54 11.82
N LYS A 62 1.22 -3.80 12.16
CA LYS A 62 -0.08 -4.19 12.71
C LYS A 62 -0.38 -3.39 13.99
N ARG A 63 0.57 -3.36 14.93
CA ARG A 63 0.41 -2.64 16.19
C ARG A 63 0.19 -1.14 15.96
N GLU A 64 1.00 -0.50 15.10
CA GLU A 64 0.84 0.93 14.76
C GLU A 64 -0.55 1.23 14.19
N LEU A 65 -1.07 0.36 13.32
CA LEU A 65 -2.40 0.53 12.74
C LEU A 65 -3.51 0.33 13.78
N GLU A 66 -3.40 -0.66 14.67
CA GLU A 66 -4.34 -0.90 15.77
C GLU A 66 -4.39 0.29 16.74
N GLU A 67 -3.24 0.82 17.15
CA GLU A 67 -3.14 2.01 18.00
C GLU A 67 -3.76 3.24 17.31
N ALA A 68 -3.52 3.43 16.00
CA ALA A 68 -4.10 4.52 15.23
C ALA A 68 -5.63 4.42 15.12
N ILE A 69 -6.19 3.21 15.05
CA ILE A 69 -7.64 2.98 15.06
C ILE A 69 -8.20 3.32 16.44
N GLU A 70 -7.61 2.81 17.51
CA GLU A 70 -8.06 3.06 18.88
C GLU A 70 -8.05 4.56 19.22
N MET A 71 -7.01 5.29 18.81
CA MET A 71 -6.94 6.75 18.98
C MET A 71 -8.07 7.48 18.24
N LYS A 72 -8.42 7.05 17.03
CA LYS A 72 -9.53 7.64 16.27
C LYS A 72 -10.88 7.37 16.92
N GLU A 73 -11.09 6.18 17.48
CA GLU A 73 -12.32 5.80 18.18
C GLU A 73 -12.48 6.58 19.51
N LYS A 74 -11.40 6.75 20.28
CA LYS A 74 -11.41 7.61 21.48
C LYS A 74 -11.66 9.08 21.15
N ALA A 75 -11.16 9.56 20.01
CA ALA A 75 -11.38 10.94 19.56
C ALA A 75 -12.81 11.17 19.03
N SER A 76 -13.41 10.17 18.34
CA SER A 76 -14.79 10.26 17.86
C SER A 76 -15.79 10.21 19.03
N THR A 77 -15.60 9.31 20.00
CA THR A 77 -16.42 9.25 21.22
C THR A 77 -16.34 10.51 22.07
N LYS A 78 -15.16 11.15 22.20
CA LYS A 78 -15.03 12.47 22.82
C LYS A 78 -15.74 13.59 22.07
N LYS A 79 -15.85 13.51 20.74
CA LYS A 79 -16.58 14.51 19.92
C LYS A 79 -18.10 14.42 20.05
N PHE A 80 -18.66 13.26 20.41
CA PHE A 80 -20.09 13.08 20.68
C PHE A 80 -20.44 13.16 22.18
N GLY A 81 -19.45 13.41 23.04
CA GLY A 81 -19.58 13.50 24.49
C GLY A 81 -19.15 14.86 25.03
N VAL A 82 -19.75 15.95 24.56
CA VAL A 82 -19.70 17.25 25.25
C VAL A 82 -21.10 17.86 25.22
N LYS A 83 -21.75 17.75 26.41
CA LYS A 83 -22.93 18.46 26.94
C LYS A 83 -24.04 18.89 25.97
#